data_AF-A0A8R7UYF9-F1
#
_entry.id   AF-A0A8R7UYF9-F1
#
_cell.length_a   1.000
_cell.length_b   1.000
_cell.length_c   1.000
_cell.angle_alpha   90.00
_cell.angle_beta   90.00
_cell.angle_gamma   90.00
#
_symmetry.space_group_name_H-M   'P 1'
#
loop_
_entity.id
_entity.type
_entity.pdbx_description
1 polymer ?
#
loop_
_entity_poly.entity_id
_entity_poly.type
_entity_poly.pdbx_seq_one_letter_code
_entity_poly.pdbx_strand_id
1 'polypeptide(L)'
;MYGQVLLILTKSVNRCFEKNPKFDMAPLLGGTDVVFRSLIHACSWNPATFLHAYTCLPLAQATRQAASAALQDIADSGVLFALLMCDHKVISLVGLQNATLHPDDILLLANFILSSESFRTSESFSPICLPRYSPMAYLYAYVHFFDENTYLTLLTPRSDAFYDLKDSRARIQDVLLKSNVLLEVQRSLHENVLRVEDVPIDLSSQFTSAPAQSSQGLNSQPLSSDEAIGGPAGLWHFIYKSVYLDQYVSSEFALPIRNPKQQKRLYKAYQKVYASMHDKATGPHRTQFRKDEDYVMFSWITQDFELYAAFSPLADKTQAIRICNRVCQWIMDLQDRVFIHGESTIAWQYHHCWGDV
;
A
#
# COMPACT_ATOMS: atom_id res chain seq x y z
N MET A 1 11.50 3.41 13.04
CA MET A 1 12.52 2.93 14.01
C MET A 1 11.96 2.71 15.41
N TYR A 2 11.56 3.75 16.17
CA TYR A 2 11.05 3.54 17.54
C TYR A 2 9.86 2.57 17.60
N GLY A 3 8.90 2.66 16.67
CA GLY A 3 7.81 1.70 16.57
C GLY A 3 8.27 0.24 16.42
N GLN A 4 9.36 -0.03 15.69
CA GLN A 4 9.91 -1.38 15.55
C GLN A 4 10.55 -1.89 16.85
N VAL A 5 11.22 -1.01 17.60
CA VAL A 5 11.71 -1.33 18.95
C VAL A 5 10.54 -1.70 19.85
N LEU A 6 9.47 -0.91 19.80
CA LEU A 6 8.26 -1.19 20.56
C LEU A 6 7.60 -2.50 20.13
N LEU A 7 7.61 -2.85 18.85
CA LEU A 7 7.07 -4.13 18.37
C LEU A 7 7.81 -5.33 18.95
N ILE A 8 9.13 -5.22 19.11
CA ILE A 8 9.98 -6.30 19.64
C ILE A 8 9.92 -6.36 21.19
N LEU A 9 9.93 -5.21 21.88
CA LEU A 9 10.15 -5.15 23.34
C LEU A 9 8.99 -4.60 24.17
N THR A 10 7.94 -4.05 23.56
CA THR A 10 6.91 -3.19 24.18
C THR A 10 7.43 -1.84 24.71
N LYS A 11 6.51 -0.94 25.05
CA LYS A 11 6.82 0.35 25.69
C LYS A 11 7.18 0.19 27.17
N SER A 12 7.13 -1.02 27.73
CA SER A 12 7.63 -1.30 29.10
C SER A 12 9.13 -1.02 29.25
N VAL A 13 9.89 -1.03 28.15
CA VAL A 13 11.32 -0.65 28.14
C VAL A 13 11.55 0.78 28.66
N ASN A 14 10.59 1.69 28.46
CA ASN A 14 10.68 3.05 29.00
C ASN A 14 10.72 3.05 30.53
N ARG A 15 9.97 2.14 31.18
CA ARG A 15 10.00 1.99 32.65
C ARG A 15 11.37 1.51 33.14
N CYS A 16 12.10 0.72 32.35
CA CYS A 16 13.47 0.32 32.69
C CYS A 16 14.40 1.52 32.66
N PHE A 17 14.29 2.41 31.67
CA PHE A 17 15.06 3.66 31.60
C PHE A 17 14.69 4.65 32.71
N GLU A 18 13.41 4.77 33.06
CA GLU A 18 12.95 5.60 34.19
C GLU A 18 13.54 5.13 35.52
N LYS A 19 13.61 3.81 35.73
CA LYS A 19 14.20 3.21 36.94
C LYS A 19 15.72 3.26 36.95
N ASN A 20 16.36 3.05 35.80
CA ASN A 20 17.79 3.05 35.62
C ASN A 20 18.16 3.73 34.28
N PRO A 21 18.56 5.00 34.29
CA PRO A 21 18.96 5.72 33.08
C PRO A 21 20.16 5.11 32.35
N LYS A 22 20.94 4.24 33.01
CA LYS A 22 22.08 3.51 32.41
C LYS A 22 21.71 2.11 31.90
N PHE A 23 20.43 1.76 31.86
CA PHE A 23 19.96 0.48 31.35
C PHE A 23 20.38 0.29 29.88
N ASP A 24 21.01 -0.84 29.56
CA ASP A 24 21.37 -1.20 28.20
C ASP A 24 20.34 -2.18 27.62
N MET A 25 19.64 -1.75 26.57
CA MET A 25 18.64 -2.57 25.87
C MET A 25 19.22 -3.39 24.72
N ALA A 26 20.49 -3.17 24.33
CA ALA A 26 21.10 -3.87 23.20
C ALA A 26 21.02 -5.41 23.30
N PRO A 27 21.23 -6.02 24.49
CA PRO A 27 21.08 -7.48 24.63
C PRO A 27 19.66 -7.98 24.33
N LEU A 28 18.62 -7.17 24.59
CA LEU A 28 17.23 -7.53 24.31
C LEU A 28 16.89 -7.48 22.82
N LEU A 29 17.66 -6.73 22.04
CA LEU A 29 17.51 -6.60 20.59
C LEU A 29 18.48 -7.49 19.81
N GLY A 30 19.23 -8.37 20.50
CA GLY A 30 20.18 -9.28 19.87
C GLY A 30 19.54 -10.08 18.73
N GLY A 31 20.18 -10.09 17.56
CA GLY A 31 19.70 -10.82 16.38
C GLY A 31 18.62 -10.10 15.57
N THR A 32 18.23 -8.88 15.94
CA THR A 32 17.20 -8.10 15.21
C THR A 32 17.78 -7.05 14.26
N ASP A 33 19.10 -7.02 14.06
CA ASP A 33 19.80 -6.07 13.18
C ASP A 33 19.26 -6.10 11.74
N VAL A 34 18.92 -7.28 11.24
CA VAL A 34 18.35 -7.47 9.89
C VAL A 34 16.99 -6.78 9.78
N VAL A 35 16.16 -6.85 10.81
CA VAL A 35 14.84 -6.20 10.88
C VAL A 35 14.97 -4.68 10.79
N PHE A 36 15.91 -4.10 11.55
CA PHE A 36 16.14 -2.66 11.53
C PHE A 36 16.76 -2.18 10.22
N ARG A 37 17.73 -2.93 9.67
CA ARG A 37 18.32 -2.63 8.36
C ARG A 37 17.26 -2.67 7.26
N SER A 38 16.39 -3.69 7.28
CA SER A 38 15.27 -3.81 6.35
C SER A 38 14.33 -2.61 6.45
N LEU A 39 13.98 -2.17 7.67
CA LEU A 39 13.13 -0.99 7.88
C LEU A 39 13.77 0.30 7.34
N ILE A 40 15.08 0.49 7.55
CA ILE A 40 15.81 1.63 7.01
C ILE A 40 15.78 1.62 5.48
N HIS A 41 15.92 0.44 4.87
CA HIS A 41 15.75 0.28 3.42
C HIS A 41 14.30 0.59 3.01
N ALA A 42 13.29 0.08 3.72
CA ALA A 42 11.88 0.33 3.44
C ALA A 42 11.55 1.83 3.41
N CYS A 43 12.14 2.64 4.28
CA CYS A 43 12.02 4.11 4.25
C CYS A 43 12.50 4.77 2.95
N SER A 44 13.24 4.06 2.09
CA SER A 44 13.66 4.56 0.77
C SER A 44 12.80 4.05 -0.39
N TRP A 45 11.97 3.02 -0.18
CA TRP A 45 11.35 2.23 -1.26
C TRP A 45 9.86 1.93 -1.06
N ASN A 46 9.33 2.08 0.15
CA ASN A 46 7.95 1.74 0.47
C ASN A 46 7.16 3.02 0.84
N PRO A 47 6.19 3.43 0.02
CA PRO A 47 5.36 4.60 0.30
C PRO A 47 4.62 4.56 1.63
N ALA A 48 4.31 3.36 2.13
CA ALA A 48 3.64 3.17 3.43
C ALA A 48 4.33 3.91 4.59
N THR A 49 5.66 4.02 4.53
CA THR A 49 6.49 4.64 5.58
C THR A 49 6.23 6.13 5.81
N PHE A 50 5.77 6.85 4.79
CA PHE A 50 5.45 8.28 4.89
C PHE A 50 3.97 8.56 4.71
N LEU A 51 3.24 7.69 4.01
CA LEU A 51 1.80 7.84 3.81
C LEU A 51 0.96 7.42 5.02
N HIS A 52 1.51 6.66 5.97
CA HIS A 52 0.75 6.04 7.06
C HIS A 52 -0.47 5.26 6.54
N ALA A 53 -0.30 4.56 5.41
CA ALA A 53 -1.33 3.79 4.73
C ALA A 53 -0.74 2.45 4.28
N TYR A 54 -1.55 1.41 4.19
CA TYR A 54 -1.13 0.10 3.68
C TYR A 54 -1.60 -0.11 2.23
N THR A 55 -1.02 -1.07 1.53
CA THR A 55 -1.42 -1.40 0.16
C THR A 55 -2.01 -2.80 0.10
N CYS A 56 -2.92 -3.01 -0.85
CA CYS A 56 -3.63 -4.27 -1.02
C CYS A 56 -3.16 -4.96 -2.30
N LEU A 57 -3.16 -6.29 -2.31
CA LEU A 57 -2.88 -7.04 -3.53
C LEU A 57 -4.11 -6.95 -4.44
N PRO A 58 -4.02 -6.43 -5.68
CA PRO A 58 -5.19 -6.30 -6.55
C PRO A 58 -5.85 -7.65 -6.85
N LEU A 59 -7.10 -7.84 -6.46
CA LEU A 59 -7.80 -9.12 -6.58
C LEU A 59 -9.26 -8.90 -6.96
N ALA A 60 -9.88 -9.87 -7.63
CA ALA A 60 -11.32 -9.82 -7.85
C ALA A 60 -12.09 -9.84 -6.52
N GLN A 61 -13.22 -9.13 -6.46
CA GLN A 61 -14.05 -9.03 -5.25
C GLN A 61 -14.45 -10.40 -4.70
N ALA A 62 -14.83 -11.35 -5.57
CA ALA A 62 -15.17 -12.71 -5.18
C ALA A 62 -14.02 -13.43 -4.47
N THR A 63 -12.78 -13.27 -4.95
CA THR A 63 -11.59 -13.85 -4.32
C THR A 63 -11.32 -13.24 -2.95
N ARG A 64 -11.48 -11.90 -2.82
CA ARG A 64 -11.34 -11.22 -1.53
C ARG A 64 -12.38 -11.71 -0.52
N GLN A 65 -13.64 -11.81 -0.94
CA GLN A 65 -14.73 -12.30 -0.09
C GLN A 65 -14.45 -13.73 0.39
N ALA A 66 -13.98 -14.61 -0.48
CA ALA A 66 -13.58 -15.96 -0.09
C ALA A 66 -12.42 -15.95 0.93
N ALA A 67 -11.42 -15.09 0.72
CA ALA A 67 -10.31 -14.92 1.67
C ALA A 67 -10.79 -14.39 3.03
N SER A 68 -11.66 -13.37 3.05
CA SER A 68 -12.24 -12.83 4.29
C SER A 68 -13.10 -13.85 5.02
N ALA A 69 -13.95 -14.60 4.30
CA ALA A 69 -14.76 -15.67 4.89
C ALA A 69 -13.88 -16.75 5.54
N ALA A 70 -12.77 -17.13 4.90
CA ALA A 70 -11.80 -18.07 5.47
C ALA A 70 -11.21 -17.55 6.80
N LEU A 71 -10.97 -16.24 6.92
CA LEU A 71 -10.43 -15.60 8.13
C LEU A 71 -11.48 -15.25 9.19
N GLN A 72 -12.78 -15.32 8.88
CA GLN A 72 -13.86 -15.01 9.84
C GLN A 72 -14.22 -16.23 10.70
N ASP A 73 -14.04 -17.45 10.19
CA ASP A 73 -14.37 -18.72 10.84
C ASP A 73 -13.41 -19.12 11.99
N ILE A 74 -12.81 -18.14 12.65
CA ILE A 74 -11.84 -18.32 13.74
C ILE A 74 -12.20 -17.51 14.99
N ALA A 75 -13.38 -16.89 15.04
CA ALA A 75 -13.83 -16.09 16.19
C ALA A 75 -13.76 -16.85 17.53
N ASP A 76 -13.97 -18.17 17.50
CA ASP A 76 -13.95 -19.03 18.69
C ASP A 76 -12.52 -19.38 19.18
N SER A 77 -11.49 -19.11 18.39
CA SER A 77 -10.09 -19.47 18.71
C SER A 77 -9.37 -18.47 19.62
N GLY A 78 -10.00 -17.33 19.96
CA GLY A 78 -9.38 -16.26 20.74
C GLY A 78 -8.36 -15.44 19.94
N VAL A 79 -8.48 -15.44 18.61
CA VAL A 79 -7.73 -14.55 17.70
C VAL A 79 -8.33 -13.14 17.76
N LEU A 80 -7.48 -12.14 17.92
CA LEU A 80 -7.84 -10.72 17.83
C LEU A 80 -7.75 -10.21 16.40
N PHE A 81 -6.71 -10.60 15.66
CA PHE A 81 -6.54 -10.20 14.27
C PHE A 81 -6.03 -11.37 13.44
N ALA A 82 -6.58 -11.54 12.25
CA ALA A 82 -6.06 -12.44 11.22
C ALA A 82 -5.72 -11.65 9.96
N LEU A 83 -4.51 -11.87 9.47
CA LEU A 83 -3.96 -11.19 8.30
C LEU A 83 -3.51 -12.25 7.30
N LEU A 84 -4.07 -12.20 6.10
CA LEU A 84 -3.53 -12.89 4.94
C LEU A 84 -2.76 -11.86 4.09
N MET A 85 -1.48 -12.10 3.90
CA MET A 85 -0.53 -11.15 3.32
C MET A 85 0.21 -11.79 2.15
N CYS A 86 0.60 -10.97 1.19
CA CYS A 86 1.53 -11.32 0.12
C CYS A 86 2.62 -10.27 0.06
N ASP A 87 3.85 -10.62 0.44
CA ASP A 87 4.92 -9.67 0.74
C ASP A 87 4.43 -8.57 1.69
N HIS A 88 4.41 -7.31 1.23
CA HIS A 88 3.92 -6.14 1.97
C HIS A 88 2.47 -5.76 1.64
N LYS A 89 1.79 -6.55 0.79
CA LYS A 89 0.44 -6.28 0.32
C LYS A 89 -0.58 -7.10 1.12
N VAL A 90 -1.63 -6.44 1.59
CA VAL A 90 -2.74 -7.09 2.31
C VAL A 90 -3.66 -7.78 1.30
N ILE A 91 -3.95 -9.07 1.52
CA ILE A 91 -4.99 -9.80 0.77
C ILE A 91 -6.32 -9.67 1.50
N SER A 92 -6.32 -9.95 2.81
CA SER A 92 -7.48 -9.87 3.69
C SER A 92 -7.03 -9.61 5.13
N LEU A 93 -7.81 -8.82 5.86
CA LEU A 93 -7.60 -8.46 7.26
C LEU A 93 -8.93 -8.54 7.99
N VAL A 94 -8.99 -9.34 9.04
CA VAL A 94 -10.18 -9.49 9.90
C VAL A 94 -9.77 -9.23 11.35
N GLY A 95 -10.54 -8.40 12.04
CA GLY A 95 -10.37 -8.12 13.47
C GLY A 95 -11.60 -8.56 14.27
N LEU A 96 -11.38 -9.04 15.49
CA LEU A 96 -12.44 -9.40 16.42
C LEU A 96 -13.31 -8.17 16.71
N GLN A 97 -14.64 -8.33 16.68
CA GLN A 97 -15.60 -7.23 16.90
C GLN A 97 -15.36 -6.01 16.00
N ASN A 98 -14.90 -6.23 14.76
CA ASN A 98 -14.55 -5.18 13.80
C ASN A 98 -13.44 -4.24 14.29
N ALA A 99 -12.56 -4.72 15.19
CA ALA A 99 -11.36 -3.98 15.55
C ALA A 99 -10.51 -3.72 14.31
N THR A 100 -10.01 -2.49 14.18
CA THR A 100 -9.13 -2.09 13.07
C THR A 100 -7.68 -2.10 13.52
N LEU A 101 -6.79 -2.54 12.62
CA LEU A 101 -5.36 -2.50 12.84
C LEU A 101 -4.77 -1.30 12.12
N HIS A 102 -3.98 -0.50 12.83
CA HIS A 102 -3.38 0.70 12.27
C HIS A 102 -2.36 0.36 11.17
N PRO A 103 -2.29 1.11 10.05
CA PRO A 103 -1.35 0.86 8.94
C PRO A 103 0.12 0.76 9.37
N ASP A 104 0.57 1.64 10.26
CA ASP A 104 1.93 1.56 10.82
C ASP A 104 2.21 0.23 11.52
N ASP A 105 1.24 -0.34 12.24
CA ASP A 105 1.40 -1.63 12.91
C ASP A 105 1.46 -2.78 11.87
N ILE A 106 0.67 -2.71 10.79
CA ILE A 106 0.73 -3.64 9.67
C ILE A 106 2.12 -3.59 9.00
N LEU A 107 2.63 -2.39 8.73
CA LEU A 107 3.94 -2.17 8.13
C LEU A 107 5.07 -2.75 9.01
N LEU A 108 5.05 -2.46 10.30
CA LEU A 108 6.05 -2.94 11.24
C LEU A 108 6.01 -4.47 11.41
N LEU A 109 4.80 -5.04 11.44
CA LEU A 109 4.59 -6.49 11.51
C LEU A 109 5.10 -7.18 10.25
N ALA A 110 4.75 -6.69 9.07
CA ALA A 110 5.23 -7.22 7.80
C ALA A 110 6.76 -7.11 7.70
N ASN A 111 7.35 -5.98 8.10
CA ASN A 111 8.80 -5.80 8.13
C ASN A 111 9.48 -6.80 9.07
N PHE A 112 8.92 -7.02 10.26
CA PHE A 112 9.43 -8.00 11.22
C PHE A 112 9.39 -9.43 10.64
N ILE A 113 8.24 -9.83 10.10
CA ILE A 113 8.04 -11.19 9.57
C ILE A 113 8.95 -11.45 8.37
N LEU A 114 8.98 -10.55 7.39
CA LEU A 114 9.72 -10.76 6.15
C LEU A 114 11.24 -10.69 6.33
N SER A 115 11.71 -10.04 7.39
CA SER A 115 13.14 -9.89 7.70
C SER A 115 13.70 -11.02 8.57
N SER A 116 12.84 -11.93 9.05
CA SER A 116 13.20 -13.01 9.97
C SER A 116 13.05 -14.37 9.28
N GLU A 117 14.17 -14.94 8.86
CA GLU A 117 14.21 -16.22 8.11
C GLU A 117 13.58 -17.39 8.88
N SER A 118 13.61 -17.37 10.22
CA SER A 118 13.00 -18.38 11.08
C SER A 118 11.50 -18.59 10.83
N PHE A 119 10.80 -17.54 10.38
CA PHE A 119 9.38 -17.63 10.07
C PHE A 119 9.09 -18.38 8.77
N ARG A 120 10.06 -18.45 7.85
CA ARG A 120 9.90 -19.11 6.54
C ARG A 120 10.11 -20.61 6.62
N THR A 121 10.94 -21.07 7.56
CA THR A 121 11.37 -22.48 7.63
C THR A 121 10.48 -23.35 8.53
N SER A 122 9.70 -22.74 9.43
CA SER A 122 8.87 -23.45 10.39
C SER A 122 7.67 -22.64 10.84
N GLU A 123 6.60 -23.33 11.26
CA GLU A 123 5.50 -22.67 11.99
C GLU A 123 6.06 -22.01 13.25
N SER A 124 5.68 -20.76 13.46
CA SER A 124 6.30 -19.93 14.47
C SER A 124 5.26 -19.28 15.35
N PHE A 125 5.65 -19.04 16.60
CA PHE A 125 4.82 -18.39 17.59
C PHE A 125 5.69 -17.47 18.43
N SER A 126 5.56 -16.18 18.21
CA SER A 126 6.49 -15.19 18.76
C SER A 126 5.75 -14.06 19.48
N PRO A 127 6.23 -13.65 20.66
CA PRO A 127 5.69 -12.49 21.33
C PRO A 127 6.02 -11.23 20.51
N ILE A 128 5.01 -10.40 20.31
CA ILE A 128 5.13 -9.10 19.65
C ILE A 128 4.32 -8.07 20.44
N CYS A 129 4.51 -6.80 20.10
CA CYS A 129 3.69 -5.70 20.58
C CYS A 129 3.20 -4.91 19.37
N LEU A 130 1.99 -4.37 19.45
CA LEU A 130 1.44 -3.52 18.41
C LEU A 130 1.43 -2.07 18.92
N PRO A 131 2.38 -1.21 18.49
CA PRO A 131 2.56 0.12 19.06
C PRO A 131 1.33 1.02 19.03
N ARG A 132 0.48 0.91 18.01
CA ARG A 132 -0.72 1.75 17.84
C ARG A 132 -1.96 1.10 18.43
N TYR A 133 -2.04 -0.24 18.47
CA TYR A 133 -3.14 -0.96 19.10
C TYR A 133 -3.02 -1.04 20.63
N SER A 134 -1.92 -1.60 21.15
CA SER A 134 -1.68 -1.72 22.59
C SER A 134 -0.18 -1.71 22.91
N PRO A 135 0.43 -0.53 23.14
CA PRO A 135 1.88 -0.40 23.29
C PRO A 135 2.44 -1.02 24.58
N MET A 136 1.58 -1.39 25.53
CA MET A 136 1.95 -1.93 26.85
C MET A 136 1.81 -3.44 26.97
N ALA A 137 1.09 -4.09 26.05
CA ALA A 137 0.77 -5.51 26.15
C ALA A 137 1.50 -6.30 25.06
N TYR A 138 1.96 -7.50 25.44
CA TYR A 138 2.35 -8.48 24.45
C TYR A 138 1.10 -9.13 23.84
N LEU A 139 1.15 -9.28 22.53
CA LEU A 139 0.38 -10.26 21.79
C LEU A 139 1.33 -11.36 21.33
N TYR A 140 0.77 -12.45 20.85
CA TYR A 140 1.51 -13.53 20.24
C TYR A 140 1.10 -13.64 18.78
N ALA A 141 2.10 -13.62 17.90
CA ALA A 141 1.94 -13.80 16.47
C ALA A 141 2.24 -15.25 16.11
N TYR A 142 1.22 -15.96 15.64
CA TYR A 142 1.38 -17.22 14.93
C TYR A 142 1.56 -16.90 13.45
N VAL A 143 2.68 -17.34 12.84
CA VAL A 143 2.99 -17.07 11.43
C VAL A 143 3.23 -18.37 10.69
N HIS A 144 2.59 -18.47 9.51
CA HIS A 144 2.75 -19.59 8.59
C HIS A 144 2.82 -19.10 7.14
N PHE A 145 3.86 -19.50 6.42
CA PHE A 145 4.01 -19.24 4.99
C PHE A 145 3.39 -20.37 4.17
N PHE A 146 2.55 -20.03 3.19
CA PHE A 146 1.99 -20.98 2.23
C PHE A 146 2.91 -21.19 1.03
N ASP A 147 3.68 -20.16 0.68
CA ASP A 147 4.69 -20.14 -0.39
C ASP A 147 5.77 -19.09 -0.08
N GLU A 148 6.59 -18.70 -1.07
CA GLU A 148 7.68 -17.73 -0.88
C GLU A 148 7.20 -16.32 -0.49
N ASN A 149 5.98 -15.92 -0.86
CA ASN A 149 5.48 -14.55 -0.75
C ASN A 149 4.23 -14.46 0.15
N THR A 150 3.43 -15.52 0.19
CA THR A 150 2.11 -15.55 0.85
C THR A 150 2.19 -16.15 2.23
N TYR A 151 1.69 -15.43 3.23
CA TYR A 151 1.71 -15.86 4.62
C TYR A 151 0.44 -15.45 5.39
N LEU A 152 0.09 -16.27 6.36
CA LEU A 152 -0.95 -16.03 7.36
C LEU A 152 -0.31 -15.59 8.67
N THR A 153 -0.87 -14.55 9.27
CA THR A 153 -0.54 -14.11 10.62
C THR A 153 -1.79 -14.07 11.49
N LEU A 154 -1.80 -14.85 12.57
CA LEU A 154 -2.87 -14.85 13.58
C LEU A 154 -2.34 -14.23 14.86
N LEU A 155 -2.99 -13.17 15.35
CA LEU A 155 -2.60 -12.45 16.55
C LEU A 155 -3.56 -12.76 17.69
N THR A 156 -3.03 -13.15 18.85
CA THR A 156 -3.81 -13.49 20.04
C THR A 156 -3.16 -12.92 21.30
N PRO A 157 -3.92 -12.59 22.36
CA PRO A 157 -3.35 -12.25 23.67
C PRO A 157 -2.95 -13.50 24.47
N ARG A 158 -3.36 -14.70 24.02
CA ARG A 158 -3.14 -15.96 24.73
C ARG A 158 -1.76 -16.52 24.43
N SER A 159 -0.94 -16.71 25.47
CA SER A 159 0.41 -17.30 25.35
C SER A 159 0.40 -18.82 25.14
N ASP A 160 -0.74 -19.48 25.33
CA ASP A 160 -0.90 -20.94 25.27
C ASP A 160 -1.68 -21.41 24.03
N ALA A 161 -2.06 -20.51 23.13
CA ALA A 161 -2.96 -20.80 22.01
C ALA A 161 -2.26 -21.44 20.79
N PHE A 162 -1.00 -21.87 20.90
CA PHE A 162 -0.23 -22.38 19.75
C PHE A 162 -0.98 -23.47 18.97
N TYR A 163 -1.51 -24.49 19.67
CA TYR A 163 -2.20 -25.61 19.04
C TYR A 163 -3.56 -25.21 18.47
N ASP A 164 -4.33 -24.38 19.20
CA ASP A 164 -5.61 -23.83 18.73
C ASP A 164 -5.43 -23.06 17.40
N LEU A 165 -4.35 -22.25 17.31
CA LEU A 165 -4.02 -21.49 16.11
C LEU A 165 -3.50 -22.37 14.97
N LYS A 166 -2.77 -23.43 15.29
CA LYS A 166 -2.31 -24.42 14.31
C LYS A 166 -3.50 -25.14 13.65
N ASP A 167 -4.48 -25.55 14.44
CA ASP A 167 -5.71 -26.17 13.93
C ASP A 167 -6.53 -25.16 13.12
N SER A 168 -6.60 -23.90 13.58
CA SER A 168 -7.27 -22.83 12.85
C SER A 168 -6.60 -22.52 11.51
N ARG A 169 -5.26 -22.49 11.46
CA ARG A 169 -4.49 -22.38 10.22
C ARG A 169 -4.79 -23.52 9.25
N ALA A 170 -4.93 -24.76 9.73
CA ALA A 170 -5.27 -25.90 8.89
C ALA A 170 -6.65 -25.75 8.23
N ARG A 171 -7.66 -25.28 8.99
CA ARG A 171 -9.01 -24.99 8.44
C ARG A 171 -8.96 -23.85 7.42
N ILE A 172 -8.28 -22.75 7.75
CA ILE A 172 -8.10 -21.61 6.83
C ILE A 172 -7.47 -22.09 5.52
N GLN A 173 -6.38 -22.87 5.61
CA GLN A 173 -5.67 -23.38 4.43
C GLN A 173 -6.57 -24.23 3.53
N ASP A 174 -7.39 -25.13 4.10
CA ASP A 174 -8.34 -25.94 3.34
C ASP A 174 -9.36 -25.09 2.59
N VAL A 175 -9.92 -24.06 3.24
CA VAL A 175 -10.84 -23.12 2.59
C VAL A 175 -10.15 -22.37 1.45
N LEU A 176 -8.95 -21.80 1.70
CA LEU A 176 -8.19 -21.04 0.71
C LEU A 176 -7.82 -21.87 -0.54
N LEU A 177 -7.54 -23.16 -0.36
CA LEU A 177 -7.28 -24.10 -1.45
C LEU A 177 -8.56 -24.41 -2.23
N LYS A 178 -9.65 -24.74 -1.55
CA LYS A 178 -10.95 -25.06 -2.19
C LYS A 178 -11.52 -23.88 -2.97
N SER A 179 -11.29 -22.65 -2.49
CA SER A 179 -11.76 -21.43 -3.15
C SER A 179 -10.77 -20.85 -4.17
N ASN A 180 -9.65 -21.53 -4.45
CA ASN A 180 -8.59 -21.09 -5.38
C ASN A 180 -7.96 -19.73 -5.06
N VAL A 181 -8.04 -19.26 -3.80
CA VAL A 181 -7.52 -17.94 -3.42
C VAL A 181 -6.00 -17.87 -3.61
N LEU A 182 -5.26 -18.90 -3.20
CA LEU A 182 -3.80 -18.92 -3.32
C LEU A 182 -3.34 -18.89 -4.79
N LEU A 183 -4.07 -19.57 -5.68
CA LEU A 183 -3.76 -19.55 -7.11
C LEU A 183 -3.99 -18.15 -7.71
N GLU A 184 -5.07 -17.48 -7.31
CA GLU A 184 -5.39 -16.12 -7.77
C GLU A 184 -4.38 -15.08 -7.24
N VAL A 185 -3.89 -15.26 -6.01
CA VAL A 185 -2.80 -14.45 -5.44
C VAL A 185 -1.54 -14.57 -6.30
N GLN A 186 -1.16 -15.80 -6.65
CA GLN A 186 0.00 -16.05 -7.51
C GLN A 186 -0.16 -15.45 -8.91
N ARG A 187 -1.37 -15.48 -9.48
CA ARG A 187 -1.66 -14.79 -10.74
C ARG A 187 -1.51 -13.28 -10.61
N SER A 188 -2.11 -12.69 -9.58
CA SER A 188 -2.08 -11.24 -9.32
C SER A 188 -0.66 -10.69 -9.10
N LEU A 189 0.25 -11.48 -8.53
CA LEU A 189 1.66 -11.09 -8.41
C LEU A 189 2.33 -10.75 -9.75
N HIS A 190 1.89 -11.38 -10.83
CA HIS A 190 2.43 -11.19 -12.18
C HIS A 190 1.60 -10.19 -13.01
N GLU A 191 0.39 -9.86 -12.55
CA GLU A 191 -0.51 -8.93 -13.23
C GLU A 191 -0.33 -7.50 -12.68
N ASN A 192 0.13 -6.59 -13.54
CA ASN A 192 0.21 -5.19 -13.20
C ASN A 192 -1.09 -4.49 -13.63
N VAL A 193 -1.98 -4.27 -12.67
CA VAL A 193 -3.31 -3.66 -12.92
C VAL A 193 -3.23 -2.14 -13.18
N LEU A 194 -2.20 -1.47 -12.66
CA LEU A 194 -2.07 -0.01 -12.68
C LEU A 194 -0.86 0.45 -13.49
N ARG A 195 -0.92 0.26 -14.81
CA ARG A 195 0.05 0.82 -15.75
C ARG A 195 -0.37 2.21 -16.19
N VAL A 196 0.56 3.15 -16.21
CA VAL A 196 0.25 4.55 -16.58
C VAL A 196 -0.17 4.67 -18.04
N GLU A 197 0.27 3.73 -18.87
CA GLU A 197 -0.07 3.59 -20.29
C GLU A 197 -1.55 3.23 -20.50
N ASP A 198 -2.17 2.57 -19.52
CA ASP A 198 -3.56 2.11 -19.57
C ASP A 198 -4.57 3.15 -19.03
N VAL A 199 -4.10 4.35 -18.66
CA VAL A 199 -4.97 5.42 -18.16
C VAL A 199 -5.96 5.82 -19.27
N PRO A 200 -7.28 5.71 -19.06
CA PRO A 200 -8.25 5.91 -20.14
C PRO A 200 -8.26 7.36 -20.65
N ILE A 201 -8.03 7.61 -21.94
CA ILE A 201 -8.07 8.97 -22.52
C ILE A 201 -9.38 9.19 -23.27
N ASP A 202 -10.01 10.36 -23.10
CA ASP A 202 -11.14 10.75 -23.95
C ASP A 202 -10.63 11.16 -25.34
N LEU A 203 -10.84 10.27 -26.32
CA LEU A 203 -10.46 10.45 -27.74
C LEU A 203 -11.17 11.65 -28.41
N SER A 204 -12.13 12.29 -27.76
CA SER A 204 -12.89 13.43 -28.29
C SER A 204 -12.08 14.74 -28.36
N SER A 205 -10.88 14.80 -27.77
CA SER A 205 -10.06 16.02 -27.72
C SER A 205 -8.91 16.07 -28.73
N GLN A 206 -8.68 15.02 -29.51
CA GLN A 206 -7.66 15.00 -30.58
C GLN A 206 -8.18 15.51 -31.94
N PHE A 207 -9.48 15.79 -32.08
CA PHE A 207 -10.07 16.31 -33.32
C PHE A 207 -10.63 17.71 -33.13
N THR A 208 -9.77 18.70 -32.89
CA THR A 208 -10.12 20.10 -33.15
C THR A 208 -9.03 20.80 -33.94
N SER A 209 -9.04 20.58 -35.25
CA SER A 209 -8.54 21.56 -36.22
C SER A 209 -9.19 21.37 -37.61
N ALA A 210 -10.12 22.29 -37.90
CA ALA A 210 -10.50 22.81 -39.24
C ALA A 210 -11.23 21.89 -40.27
N PRO A 211 -12.03 22.48 -41.18
CA PRO A 211 -13.01 21.75 -41.99
C PRO A 211 -12.41 21.08 -43.22
N ALA A 212 -13.12 20.05 -43.68
CA ALA A 212 -12.78 19.16 -44.78
C ALA A 212 -12.45 19.88 -46.09
N GLN A 213 -11.26 19.59 -46.62
CA GLN A 213 -11.00 19.60 -48.07
C GLN A 213 -10.22 18.34 -48.48
N SER A 214 -10.94 17.51 -49.24
CA SER A 214 -10.51 16.58 -50.29
C SER A 214 -9.03 16.16 -50.40
N SER A 215 -8.85 14.85 -50.22
CA SER A 215 -8.17 13.90 -51.11
C SER A 215 -6.63 13.91 -51.27
N GLN A 216 -6.10 12.68 -51.14
CA GLN A 216 -4.86 12.11 -51.66
C GLN A 216 -3.63 12.05 -50.72
N GLY A 217 -3.15 10.82 -50.50
CA GLY A 217 -1.73 10.51 -50.37
C GLY A 217 -1.18 10.35 -48.94
N LEU A 218 -0.63 9.15 -48.68
CA LEU A 218 0.48 8.82 -47.78
C LEU A 218 0.93 9.91 -46.78
N ASN A 219 0.68 9.69 -45.49
CA ASN A 219 1.67 9.74 -44.40
C ASN A 219 0.94 9.59 -43.06
N SER A 220 0.96 8.39 -42.50
CA SER A 220 0.84 8.24 -41.05
C SER A 220 2.08 8.91 -40.45
N GLN A 221 1.97 10.18 -40.08
CA GLN A 221 3.00 10.84 -39.28
C GLN A 221 3.14 10.04 -37.99
N PRO A 222 4.30 9.43 -37.71
CA PRO A 222 4.54 8.84 -36.40
C PRO A 222 4.49 9.99 -35.40
N LEU A 223 3.77 9.81 -34.29
CA LEU A 223 3.94 10.70 -33.13
C LEU A 223 5.43 10.86 -32.87
N SER A 224 5.89 12.11 -32.72
CA SER A 224 7.29 12.42 -32.48
C SER A 224 7.80 11.55 -31.35
N SER A 225 8.93 10.88 -31.58
CA SER A 225 9.51 9.82 -30.75
C SER A 225 9.81 10.21 -29.28
N ASP A 226 9.70 11.48 -28.92
CA ASP A 226 9.83 11.99 -27.54
C ASP A 226 8.50 12.00 -26.76
N GLU A 227 7.34 11.88 -27.41
CA GLU A 227 6.03 11.72 -26.75
C GLU A 227 5.69 10.25 -26.44
N ALA A 228 6.56 9.30 -26.81
CA ALA A 228 6.30 7.87 -26.70
C ALA A 228 6.79 7.22 -25.39
N ILE A 229 7.30 8.00 -24.42
CA ILE A 229 7.91 7.50 -23.19
C ILE A 229 7.04 7.87 -21.98
N GLY A 230 6.27 6.89 -21.50
CA GLY A 230 5.37 7.02 -20.36
C GLY A 230 3.89 6.93 -20.76
N GLY A 231 3.03 7.27 -19.81
CA GLY A 231 1.58 7.37 -19.99
C GLY A 231 1.14 8.72 -20.57
N PRO A 232 -0.18 8.94 -20.68
CA PRO A 232 -0.77 10.14 -21.27
C PRO A 232 -0.24 11.43 -20.63
N ALA A 233 -0.05 12.47 -21.46
CA ALA A 233 0.55 13.76 -21.06
C ALA A 233 1.94 13.65 -20.39
N GLY A 234 2.66 12.55 -20.64
CA GLY A 234 3.96 12.28 -20.05
C GLY A 234 3.90 11.80 -18.60
N LEU A 235 2.79 11.19 -18.16
CA LEU A 235 2.67 10.60 -16.82
C LEU A 235 3.64 9.42 -16.66
N TRP A 236 4.54 9.47 -15.70
CA TRP A 236 5.51 8.40 -15.43
C TRP A 236 5.12 7.50 -14.27
N HIS A 237 4.47 8.07 -13.25
CA HIS A 237 4.05 7.32 -12.07
C HIS A 237 3.01 8.11 -11.27
N PHE A 238 2.14 7.41 -10.54
CA PHE A 238 1.30 8.03 -9.52
C PHE A 238 1.17 7.18 -8.26
N ILE A 239 0.83 7.84 -7.16
CA ILE A 239 0.39 7.24 -5.90
C ILE A 239 -0.94 7.87 -5.54
N TYR A 240 -1.94 7.05 -5.27
CA TYR A 240 -3.23 7.48 -4.74
C TYR A 240 -3.45 6.84 -3.39
N LYS A 241 -3.81 7.66 -2.39
CA LYS A 241 -4.16 7.23 -1.04
C LYS A 241 -5.63 7.58 -0.79
N SER A 242 -6.42 6.57 -0.43
CA SER A 242 -7.71 6.78 0.21
C SER A 242 -7.46 7.17 1.67
N VAL A 243 -7.89 8.37 2.06
CA VAL A 243 -7.75 8.87 3.45
C VAL A 243 -8.65 8.06 4.37
N TYR A 244 -9.86 7.75 3.93
CA TYR A 244 -10.83 7.04 4.73
C TYR A 244 -10.44 5.58 5.03
N LEU A 245 -9.85 4.89 4.05
CA LEU A 245 -9.47 3.49 4.20
C LEU A 245 -8.08 3.30 4.80
N ASP A 246 -7.30 4.37 4.95
CA ASP A 246 -5.85 4.34 5.18
C ASP A 246 -5.13 3.34 4.25
N GLN A 247 -5.56 3.34 3.00
CA GLN A 247 -5.03 2.46 1.95
C GLN A 247 -4.47 3.27 0.80
N TYR A 248 -3.44 2.76 0.15
CA TYR A 248 -2.87 3.37 -1.04
C TYR A 248 -2.61 2.36 -2.15
N VAL A 249 -2.62 2.89 -3.38
CA VAL A 249 -2.20 2.22 -4.60
C VAL A 249 -1.10 3.04 -5.27
N SER A 250 -0.23 2.34 -5.98
CA SER A 250 0.87 2.93 -6.73
C SER A 250 0.89 2.31 -8.11
N SER A 251 1.11 3.12 -9.14
CA SER A 251 1.27 2.60 -10.49
C SER A 251 2.57 1.80 -10.63
N GLU A 252 2.68 1.03 -11.71
CA GLU A 252 3.97 0.54 -12.17
C GLU A 252 4.87 1.72 -12.56
N PHE A 253 6.19 1.53 -12.46
CA PHE A 253 7.16 2.50 -12.93
C PHE A 253 7.33 2.40 -14.44
N ALA A 254 6.87 3.42 -15.17
CA ALA A 254 7.09 3.52 -16.61
C ALA A 254 8.56 3.81 -16.95
N LEU A 255 8.91 3.65 -18.23
CA LEU A 255 10.12 4.30 -18.75
C LEU A 255 9.92 5.83 -18.71
N PRO A 256 10.93 6.63 -18.32
CA PRO A 256 12.33 6.28 -18.14
C PRO A 256 12.71 5.86 -16.71
N ILE A 257 11.79 5.87 -15.74
CA ILE A 257 12.07 5.72 -14.30
C ILE A 257 12.12 4.27 -13.80
N ARG A 258 12.24 3.29 -14.69
CA ARG A 258 12.28 1.86 -14.34
C ARG A 258 13.54 1.44 -13.58
N ASN A 259 14.62 2.23 -13.64
CA ASN A 259 15.86 1.92 -12.91
C ASN A 259 15.68 2.16 -11.40
N PRO A 260 16.12 1.22 -10.53
CA PRO A 260 16.13 1.39 -9.08
C PRO A 260 16.67 2.77 -8.60
N LYS A 261 17.75 3.29 -9.20
CA LYS A 261 18.31 4.59 -8.80
C LYS A 261 17.32 5.75 -9.03
N GLN A 262 16.55 5.71 -10.13
CA GLN A 262 15.53 6.72 -10.45
C GLN A 262 14.30 6.55 -9.56
N GLN A 263 13.83 5.32 -9.33
CA GLN A 263 12.73 5.03 -8.41
C GLN A 263 13.01 5.57 -7.01
N LYS A 264 14.22 5.34 -6.48
CA LYS A 264 14.64 5.88 -5.17
C LYS A 264 14.67 7.41 -5.14
N ARG A 265 15.07 8.06 -6.25
CA ARG A 265 15.04 9.53 -6.35
C ARG A 265 13.59 10.03 -6.34
N LEU A 266 12.71 9.38 -7.10
CA LEU A 266 11.30 9.73 -7.18
C LEU A 266 10.60 9.56 -5.82
N TYR A 267 10.82 8.46 -5.11
CA TYR A 267 10.23 8.30 -3.77
C TYR A 267 10.72 9.35 -2.76
N LYS A 268 12.00 9.75 -2.83
CA LYS A 268 12.48 10.88 -2.04
C LYS A 268 11.81 12.20 -2.42
N ALA A 269 11.47 12.39 -3.70
CA ALA A 269 10.70 13.54 -4.16
C ALA A 269 9.30 13.54 -3.57
N TYR A 270 8.59 12.40 -3.64
CA TYR A 270 7.28 12.22 -3.02
C TYR A 270 7.32 12.48 -1.51
N GLN A 271 8.33 12.00 -0.80
CA GLN A 271 8.51 12.28 0.64
C GLN A 271 8.65 13.77 0.94
N LYS A 272 9.44 14.52 0.16
CA LYS A 272 9.60 15.97 0.31
C LYS A 272 8.29 16.71 0.05
N VAL A 273 7.57 16.28 -0.98
CA VAL A 273 6.28 16.85 -1.35
C VAL A 273 5.25 16.56 -0.28
N TYR A 274 5.14 15.31 0.20
CA TYR A 274 4.29 14.92 1.32
C TYR A 274 4.56 15.79 2.57
N ALA A 275 5.82 15.89 3.00
CA ALA A 275 6.18 16.71 4.17
C ALA A 275 5.80 18.19 3.99
N SER A 276 5.97 18.75 2.79
CA SER A 276 5.58 20.12 2.50
C SER A 276 4.06 20.30 2.41
N MET A 277 3.34 19.30 1.93
CA MET A 277 1.89 19.33 1.73
C MET A 277 1.13 19.02 3.01
N HIS A 278 1.75 18.43 4.03
CA HIS A 278 1.15 18.14 5.34
C HIS A 278 1.63 19.10 6.45
N ASP A 279 2.37 20.15 6.11
CA ASP A 279 2.73 21.18 7.08
C ASP A 279 1.47 21.88 7.62
N LYS A 280 1.41 22.14 8.93
CA LYS A 280 0.16 22.49 9.66
C LYS A 280 -0.44 23.84 9.25
N ALA A 281 0.28 24.66 8.49
CA ALA A 281 -0.12 26.01 8.13
C ALA A 281 -1.22 26.10 7.05
N THR A 282 -1.44 25.06 6.26
CA THR A 282 -2.03 25.21 4.91
C THR A 282 -3.40 24.54 4.71
N GLY A 283 -4.28 24.43 5.71
CA GLY A 283 -5.67 23.95 5.53
C GLY A 283 -5.83 22.49 5.02
N PRO A 284 -7.06 21.97 4.79
CA PRO A 284 -7.29 20.57 4.41
C PRO A 284 -7.28 20.29 2.89
N HIS A 285 -7.48 21.31 2.04
CA HIS A 285 -7.48 21.16 0.58
C HIS A 285 -6.27 21.90 -0.01
N ARG A 286 -5.44 21.18 -0.75
CA ARG A 286 -4.20 21.74 -1.28
C ARG A 286 -3.88 21.11 -2.62
N THR A 287 -3.59 21.94 -3.61
CA THR A 287 -3.03 21.51 -4.91
C THR A 287 -1.69 22.16 -5.12
N GLN A 288 -0.72 21.40 -5.59
CA GLN A 288 0.60 21.89 -5.89
C GLN A 288 1.12 21.31 -7.20
N PHE A 289 1.68 22.17 -8.03
CA PHE A 289 2.39 21.81 -9.24
C PHE A 289 3.82 22.34 -9.13
N ARG A 290 4.81 21.45 -9.08
CA ARG A 290 6.24 21.79 -9.03
C ARG A 290 6.93 21.26 -10.27
N LYS A 291 7.71 22.11 -10.91
CA LYS A 291 8.58 21.72 -12.01
C LYS A 291 10.03 21.79 -11.55
N ASP A 292 10.78 20.73 -11.82
CA ASP A 292 12.23 20.65 -11.66
C ASP A 292 12.86 20.21 -13.00
N GLU A 293 14.18 20.11 -13.07
CA GLU A 293 14.91 19.63 -14.25
C GLU A 293 14.62 18.15 -14.54
N ASP A 294 14.40 17.34 -13.48
CA ASP A 294 14.24 15.88 -13.59
C ASP A 294 12.79 15.43 -13.83
N TYR A 295 11.79 16.13 -13.29
CA TYR A 295 10.36 15.78 -13.42
C TYR A 295 9.45 16.94 -13.04
N VAL A 296 8.19 16.84 -13.46
CA VAL A 296 7.08 17.65 -12.97
C VAL A 296 6.31 16.84 -11.91
N MET A 297 6.12 17.41 -10.72
CA MET A 297 5.29 16.84 -9.65
C MET A 297 3.95 17.55 -9.59
N PHE A 298 2.87 16.79 -9.67
CA PHE A 298 1.55 17.24 -9.27
C PHE A 298 1.13 16.58 -7.96
N SER A 299 0.50 17.33 -7.08
CA SER A 299 0.02 16.81 -5.79
C SER A 299 -1.29 17.45 -5.42
N TRP A 300 -2.21 16.63 -4.95
CA TRP A 300 -3.58 17.03 -4.66
C TRP A 300 -4.07 16.31 -3.41
N ILE A 301 -4.35 17.08 -2.36
CA ILE A 301 -4.90 16.60 -1.10
C ILE A 301 -6.33 17.13 -0.97
N THR A 302 -7.23 16.21 -0.65
CA THR A 302 -8.61 16.47 -0.25
C THR A 302 -8.90 15.78 1.08
N GLN A 303 -10.14 15.86 1.56
CA GLN A 303 -10.56 15.13 2.75
C GLN A 303 -10.69 13.62 2.49
N ASP A 304 -10.96 13.24 1.23
CA ASP A 304 -11.26 11.85 0.86
C ASP A 304 -10.04 11.10 0.34
N PHE A 305 -9.15 11.80 -0.37
CA PHE A 305 -7.97 11.21 -1.00
C PHE A 305 -6.77 12.15 -1.08
N GLU A 306 -5.61 11.54 -1.27
CA GLU A 306 -4.35 12.20 -1.63
C GLU A 306 -3.81 11.60 -2.92
N LEU A 307 -3.46 12.43 -3.90
CA LEU A 307 -2.83 12.03 -5.16
C LEU A 307 -1.46 12.69 -5.28
N TYR A 308 -0.47 11.90 -5.66
CA TYR A 308 0.87 12.34 -6.01
C TYR A 308 1.24 11.77 -7.37
N ALA A 309 1.58 12.61 -8.34
CA ALA A 309 1.86 12.17 -9.71
C ALA A 309 3.14 12.81 -10.24
N ALA A 310 3.90 11.99 -10.97
CA ALA A 310 5.13 12.34 -11.64
C ALA A 310 4.96 12.34 -13.14
N PHE A 311 5.37 13.44 -13.75
CA PHE A 311 5.31 13.64 -15.18
C PHE A 311 6.70 14.00 -15.72
N SER A 312 6.83 13.86 -17.04
CA SER A 312 7.95 14.40 -17.81
C SER A 312 8.20 15.88 -17.48
N PRO A 313 9.47 16.35 -17.45
CA PRO A 313 9.81 17.78 -17.30
C PRO A 313 9.13 18.70 -18.31
N LEU A 314 8.72 18.13 -19.45
CA LEU A 314 8.05 18.84 -20.55
C LEU A 314 6.52 18.85 -20.43
N ALA A 315 5.95 18.21 -19.40
CA ALA A 315 4.51 18.08 -19.26
C ALA A 315 3.83 19.45 -19.09
N ASP A 316 2.77 19.65 -19.87
CA ASP A 316 1.90 20.82 -19.74
C ASP A 316 1.03 20.71 -18.48
N LYS A 317 0.85 21.84 -17.78
CA LYS A 317 0.11 21.90 -16.52
C LYS A 317 -1.35 21.52 -16.70
N THR A 318 -2.01 22.03 -17.75
CA THR A 318 -3.44 21.78 -17.98
C THR A 318 -3.68 20.33 -18.35
N GLN A 319 -2.82 19.75 -19.20
CA GLN A 319 -2.89 18.33 -19.54
C GLN A 319 -2.60 17.42 -18.32
N ALA A 320 -1.60 17.76 -17.50
CA ALA A 320 -1.28 17.00 -16.30
C ALA A 320 -2.46 16.96 -15.31
N ILE A 321 -3.14 18.09 -15.09
CA ILE A 321 -4.34 18.16 -14.24
C ILE A 321 -5.46 17.28 -14.81
N ARG A 322 -5.72 17.35 -16.13
CA ARG A 322 -6.72 16.50 -16.79
C ARG A 322 -6.43 15.01 -16.60
N ILE A 323 -5.18 14.60 -16.78
CA ILE A 323 -4.77 13.21 -16.58
C ILE A 323 -4.90 12.80 -15.10
N CYS A 324 -4.58 13.69 -14.15
CA CYS A 324 -4.77 13.40 -12.73
C CYS A 324 -6.25 13.17 -12.36
N ASN A 325 -7.17 13.99 -12.88
CA ASN A 325 -8.61 13.75 -12.70
C ASN A 325 -9.03 12.39 -13.26
N ARG A 326 -8.46 12.01 -14.40
CA ARG A 326 -8.76 10.74 -15.04
C ARG A 326 -8.19 9.54 -14.30
N VAL A 327 -6.99 9.67 -13.72
CA VAL A 327 -6.42 8.69 -12.79
C VAL A 327 -7.33 8.49 -11.59
N CYS A 328 -7.83 9.57 -10.97
CA CYS A 328 -8.78 9.45 -9.86
C CYS A 328 -10.02 8.66 -10.26
N GLN A 329 -10.65 8.99 -11.40
CA GLN A 329 -11.81 8.25 -11.89
C GLN A 329 -11.50 6.78 -12.16
N TRP A 330 -10.36 6.50 -12.82
CA TRP A 330 -9.95 5.15 -13.12
C TRP A 330 -9.74 4.29 -11.87
N ILE A 331 -9.17 4.88 -10.81
CA ILE A 331 -9.01 4.20 -9.52
C ILE A 331 -10.36 3.94 -8.86
N MET A 332 -11.30 4.87 -8.96
CA MET A 332 -12.66 4.68 -8.45
C MET A 332 -13.39 3.54 -9.19
N ASP A 333 -13.21 3.42 -10.50
CA ASP A 333 -13.76 2.33 -11.30
C ASP A 333 -13.14 0.96 -10.91
N LEU A 334 -11.91 0.98 -10.38
CA LEU A 334 -11.17 -0.20 -9.93
C LEU A 334 -11.25 -0.46 -8.42
N GLN A 335 -12.02 0.34 -7.66
CA GLN A 335 -11.94 0.35 -6.19
C GLN A 335 -12.13 -1.04 -5.55
N ASP A 336 -13.10 -1.82 -6.03
CA ASP A 336 -13.38 -3.17 -5.52
C ASP A 336 -12.22 -4.16 -5.75
N ARG A 337 -11.38 -3.86 -6.75
CA ARG A 337 -10.21 -4.66 -7.08
C ARG A 337 -8.98 -4.25 -6.29
N VAL A 338 -8.79 -2.97 -6.00
CA VAL A 338 -7.52 -2.45 -5.47
C VAL A 338 -7.58 -2.06 -4.00
N PHE A 339 -8.77 -1.91 -3.43
CA PHE A 339 -8.98 -1.64 -2.02
C PHE A 339 -9.71 -2.79 -1.31
N ILE A 340 -9.60 -2.79 0.02
CA ILE A 340 -10.35 -3.65 0.93
C ILE A 340 -11.35 -2.76 1.68
N HIS A 341 -12.63 -3.07 1.54
CA HIS A 341 -13.71 -2.40 2.27
C HIS A 341 -14.06 -3.24 3.50
N GLY A 342 -14.11 -2.61 4.67
CA GLY A 342 -14.61 -3.27 5.89
C GLY A 342 -16.10 -3.56 5.80
N GLU A 343 -16.63 -4.43 6.68
CA GLU A 343 -18.06 -4.79 6.68
C GLU A 343 -19.01 -3.61 6.98
N SER A 344 -18.49 -2.46 7.40
CA SER A 344 -19.26 -1.26 7.71
C SER A 344 -19.28 -0.19 6.62
N THR A 345 -18.73 -0.43 5.42
CA THR A 345 -18.51 0.64 4.42
C THR A 345 -19.38 0.57 3.17
N ILE A 346 -20.66 0.23 3.33
CA ILE A 346 -21.69 0.54 2.34
C ILE A 346 -22.26 1.93 2.65
N ALA A 347 -21.49 2.98 2.37
CA ALA A 347 -21.99 4.36 2.37
C ALA A 347 -21.19 5.26 1.43
N TRP A 348 -21.16 4.91 0.14
CA TRP A 348 -20.96 5.91 -0.91
C TRP A 348 -22.32 6.22 -1.54
N GLN A 349 -22.97 7.28 -1.05
CA GLN A 349 -23.91 8.06 -1.86
C GLN A 349 -23.17 9.29 -2.35
N TYR A 350 -23.00 9.35 -3.67
CA TYR A 350 -22.63 10.49 -4.50
C TYR A 350 -22.69 11.85 -3.81
N HIS A 351 -21.54 12.53 -3.69
CA HIS A 351 -21.54 13.98 -3.79
C HIS A 351 -20.36 14.48 -4.64
N HIS A 352 -20.74 15.24 -5.66
CA HIS A 352 -19.95 15.95 -6.64
C HIS A 352 -18.65 16.59 -6.13
N CYS A 353 -17.52 16.20 -6.73
CA CYS A 353 -16.36 17.09 -6.88
C CYS A 353 -16.15 17.40 -8.36
N TRP A 354 -17.03 18.22 -8.93
CA TRP A 354 -16.74 19.00 -10.14
C TRP A 354 -16.94 20.46 -9.76
N GLY A 355 -15.82 21.14 -9.51
CA GLY A 355 -15.73 22.58 -9.42
C GLY A 355 -14.51 22.99 -10.22
N ASP A 356 -14.74 23.64 -11.35
CA ASP A 356 -13.72 24.16 -12.26
C ASP A 356 -12.67 24.99 -11.51
N VAL A 357 -11.39 24.62 -11.66
CA VAL A 357 -10.22 25.49 -11.47
C VAL A 357 -9.21 25.24 -12.58
#